data_AF-A0AAV4DFU7-F1
#
_entry.id   AF-A0AAV4DFU7-F1
#
_cell.length_a   1.000
_cell.length_b   1.000
_cell.length_c   1.000
_cell.angle_alpha   90.00
_cell.angle_beta   90.00
_cell.angle_gamma   90.00
#
_symmetry.space_group_name_H-M   'P 1'
#
loop_
_entity.id
_entity.type
_entity.pdbx_description
1 polymer ?
#
loop_
_entity_poly.entity_id
_entity_poly.type
_entity_poly.pdbx_seq_one_letter_code
_entity_poly.pdbx_strand_id
1 'polypeptide(L)'
;MNRRRATAIAITTKCLPRADVKEDPDGFAFVCFQAFLYIFGIKKGRLETTKKSLATTGEPPVDGRGKHRSRLSKMSDELKQRLRDHISSFRGRQSHYSHERTRRLYWPGDLNINKIFLLFKEKHCDDSLS
;
A
#
# COMPACT_ATOMS: atom_id res chain seq x y z
N MET A 1 -19.59 33.77 1.52
CA MET A 1 -18.84 32.49 1.42
C MET A 1 -19.84 31.37 1.14
N ASN A 2 -20.23 31.19 -0.12
CA ASN A 2 -21.28 30.23 -0.50
C ASN A 2 -20.72 28.80 -0.47
N ARG A 3 -21.08 28.04 0.57
CA ARG A 3 -20.85 26.59 0.61
C ARG A 3 -21.73 25.95 -0.46
N ARG A 4 -21.18 25.68 -1.64
CA ARG A 4 -21.84 24.80 -2.63
C ARG A 4 -22.01 23.45 -1.93
N ARG A 5 -23.24 23.09 -1.60
CA ARG A 5 -23.56 21.75 -1.08
C ARG A 5 -23.06 20.75 -2.12
N ALA A 6 -22.19 19.83 -1.72
CA ALA A 6 -21.76 18.75 -2.58
C ALA A 6 -22.97 17.82 -2.77
N THR A 7 -23.71 18.01 -3.86
CA THR A 7 -24.80 17.13 -4.26
C THR A 7 -24.18 15.79 -4.62
N ALA A 8 -24.48 14.76 -3.84
CA ALA A 8 -24.00 13.43 -4.14
C ALA A 8 -24.81 12.82 -5.30
N ILE A 9 -24.13 12.10 -6.19
CA ILE A 9 -24.69 11.61 -7.45
C ILE A 9 -24.89 10.11 -7.33
N ALA A 10 -26.12 9.65 -7.53
CA ALA A 10 -26.47 8.23 -7.58
C ALA A 10 -26.52 7.75 -9.03
N ILE A 11 -25.81 6.67 -9.35
CA ILE A 11 -25.69 6.17 -10.73
C ILE A 11 -26.63 4.97 -10.93
N THR A 12 -27.59 5.11 -11.85
CA THR A 12 -28.52 4.06 -12.23
C THR A 12 -28.07 3.35 -13.51
N THR A 13 -28.42 2.07 -13.64
CA THR A 13 -28.12 1.27 -14.84
C THR A 13 -29.10 1.48 -15.98
N LYS A 14 -30.26 2.11 -15.71
CA LYS A 14 -31.29 2.40 -16.71
C LYS A 14 -31.31 3.89 -17.03
N CYS A 15 -31.37 4.23 -18.32
CA CYS A 15 -31.74 5.58 -18.75
C CYS A 15 -33.22 5.77 -18.43
N LEU A 16 -33.53 6.40 -17.30
CA LEU A 16 -34.89 6.77 -16.98
C LEU A 16 -35.28 7.98 -17.83
N PRO A 17 -36.48 7.98 -18.46
CA PRO A 17 -36.99 9.16 -19.12
C PRO A 17 -37.18 10.28 -18.09
N ARG A 18 -37.09 11.54 -18.55
CA ARG A 18 -37.13 12.74 -17.69
C ARG A 18 -38.37 12.80 -16.78
N ALA A 19 -39.45 12.12 -17.14
CA ALA A 19 -40.71 12.05 -16.40
C ALA A 19 -40.66 11.14 -15.14
N ASP A 20 -39.66 10.26 -15.00
CA ASP A 20 -39.57 9.28 -13.91
C ASP A 20 -38.44 9.56 -12.90
N VAL A 21 -37.77 10.72 -13.01
CA VAL A 21 -36.72 11.11 -12.07
C VAL A 21 -37.37 11.52 -10.75
N LYS A 22 -37.41 10.58 -9.80
CA LYS A 22 -37.81 10.88 -8.42
C LYS A 22 -36.67 11.63 -7.75
N GLU A 23 -36.94 12.86 -7.31
CA GLU A 23 -36.05 13.57 -6.40
C GLU A 23 -36.12 12.88 -5.03
N ASP A 24 -35.01 12.35 -4.55
CA ASP A 24 -34.92 11.82 -3.19
C ASP A 24 -34.91 12.98 -2.17
N PRO A 25 -35.50 12.79 -0.98
CA PRO A 25 -35.52 13.80 0.08
C PRO A 25 -34.11 14.19 0.58
N ASP A 26 -33.10 13.33 0.30
CA ASP A 26 -31.72 13.51 0.75
C ASP A 26 -30.85 14.31 -0.26
N GLY A 27 -31.43 14.79 -1.36
CA GLY A 27 -30.77 15.67 -2.32
C GLY A 27 -29.80 14.98 -3.27
N PHE A 28 -30.03 13.70 -3.59
CA PHE A 28 -29.25 12.97 -4.59
C PHE A 28 -29.85 13.14 -6.00
N ALA A 29 -28.99 13.35 -7.00
CA ALA A 29 -29.39 13.34 -8.39
C ALA A 29 -29.12 11.97 -9.01
N PHE A 30 -30.17 11.33 -9.54
CA PHE A 30 -30.04 10.08 -10.30
C PHE A 30 -29.63 10.36 -11.74
N VAL A 31 -28.51 9.77 -12.16
CA VAL A 31 -28.03 9.84 -13.54
C VAL A 31 -27.81 8.46 -14.10
N CYS A 32 -28.10 8.28 -15.38
CA CYS A 32 -27.79 7.02 -16.03
C CYS A 32 -26.27 6.83 -16.19
N PHE A 33 -25.83 5.58 -16.19
CA PHE A 33 -24.43 5.21 -16.30
C PHE A 33 -23.73 5.88 -17.50
N GLN A 34 -24.39 5.93 -18.66
CA GLN A 34 -23.83 6.52 -19.87
C GLN A 34 -23.66 8.04 -19.75
N ALA A 35 -24.65 8.75 -19.20
CA ALA A 35 -24.56 10.19 -18.98
C ALA A 35 -23.43 10.53 -18.01
N PHE A 36 -23.25 9.75 -16.95
CA PHE A 36 -22.14 9.94 -16.00
C PHE A 36 -20.77 9.81 -16.70
N LEU A 37 -20.58 8.84 -17.59
CA LEU A 37 -19.34 8.69 -18.34
C LEU A 37 -19.05 9.90 -19.23
N TYR A 38 -20.06 10.42 -19.93
CA TYR A 38 -19.90 11.57 -20.82
C TYR A 38 -19.68 12.88 -20.06
N ILE A 39 -20.44 13.13 -19.00
CA ILE A 39 -20.34 14.36 -18.20
C ILE A 39 -18.96 14.46 -17.54
N PHE A 40 -18.44 13.36 -17.00
CA PHE A 40 -17.17 13.35 -16.28
C PHE A 40 -15.97 12.93 -17.14
N GLY A 41 -16.18 12.54 -18.40
CA GLY A 41 -15.11 12.09 -19.29
C GLY A 41 -14.38 10.83 -18.79
N ILE A 42 -15.05 9.98 -18.00
CA ILE A 42 -14.46 8.79 -17.39
C ILE A 42 -14.62 7.60 -18.33
N LYS A 43 -13.58 6.77 -18.46
CA LYS A 43 -13.67 5.51 -19.20
C LYS A 43 -14.52 4.48 -18.43
N LYS A 44 -15.40 3.77 -19.15
CA LYS A 44 -16.28 2.72 -18.61
C LYS A 44 -15.58 1.77 -17.63
N GLY A 45 -14.43 1.22 -17.99
CA GLY A 45 -13.70 0.25 -17.15
C GLY A 45 -13.27 0.80 -15.78
N ARG A 46 -13.00 2.12 -15.68
CA ARG A 46 -12.67 2.74 -14.38
C ARG A 46 -13.89 2.78 -13.48
N LEU A 47 -15.04 3.16 -14.01
CA LEU A 47 -16.30 3.22 -13.25
C LEU A 47 -16.79 1.83 -12.83
N GLU A 48 -16.65 0.83 -13.70
CA GLU A 48 -16.98 -0.57 -13.37
C GLU A 48 -16.09 -1.15 -12.27
N THR A 49 -14.78 -0.84 -12.30
CA THR A 49 -13.84 -1.27 -11.26
C THR A 49 -14.19 -0.67 -9.91
N THR A 50 -14.48 0.63 -9.87
CA THR A 50 -14.92 1.32 -8.65
C THR A 50 -16.25 0.77 -8.15
N LYS A 51 -17.23 0.56 -9.04
CA LYS A 51 -18.52 -0.05 -8.69
C LYS A 51 -18.35 -1.45 -8.09
N LYS A 52 -17.51 -2.29 -8.69
CA LYS A 52 -17.23 -3.65 -8.19
C LYS A 52 -16.58 -3.61 -6.81
N SER A 53 -15.59 -2.75 -6.60
CA SER A 53 -14.91 -2.58 -5.30
C SER A 53 -15.87 -2.11 -4.22
N LEU A 54 -16.70 -1.10 -4.52
CA LEU A 54 -17.70 -0.59 -3.58
C LEU A 54 -18.75 -1.66 -3.24
N ALA A 55 -19.17 -2.47 -4.21
CA ALA A 55 -20.13 -3.55 -3.97
C ALA A 55 -19.55 -4.70 -3.12
N THR A 56 -18.24 -4.99 -3.25
CA THR A 56 -17.60 -6.08 -2.51
C THR A 56 -17.07 -5.66 -1.14
N THR A 57 -16.43 -4.50 -1.05
CA THR A 57 -15.68 -4.05 0.14
C THR A 57 -16.32 -2.84 0.82
N GLY A 58 -17.26 -2.16 0.16
CA GLY A 58 -17.80 -0.87 0.64
C GLY A 58 -16.86 0.31 0.42
N GLU A 59 -15.64 0.05 -0.07
CA GLU A 59 -14.57 1.04 -0.23
C GLU A 59 -14.08 1.11 -1.68
N PRO A 60 -13.58 2.29 -2.11
CA PRO A 60 -12.94 2.42 -3.41
C PRO A 60 -11.66 1.57 -3.50
N PRO A 61 -11.29 1.11 -4.71
CA PRO A 61 -10.14 0.22 -4.87
C PRO A 61 -8.85 0.94 -4.49
N VAL A 62 -8.06 0.30 -3.63
CA VAL A 62 -6.75 0.81 -3.17
C VAL A 62 -5.70 0.65 -4.27
N ASP A 63 -4.83 1.65 -4.45
CA ASP A 63 -3.73 1.54 -5.41
C ASP A 63 -2.76 0.41 -5.03
N GLY A 64 -2.56 -0.50 -5.99
CA GLY A 64 -1.68 -1.67 -5.90
C GLY A 64 -0.38 -1.52 -6.67
N ARG A 65 -0.12 -0.38 -7.33
CA ARG A 65 1.11 -0.15 -8.10
C ARG A 65 2.36 -0.32 -7.21
N GLY A 66 3.40 -0.94 -7.78
CA GLY A 66 4.66 -1.22 -7.08
C GLY A 66 4.60 -2.34 -6.04
N LYS A 67 3.43 -2.93 -5.75
CA LYS A 67 3.31 -4.06 -4.83
C LYS A 67 3.56 -5.37 -5.57
N HIS A 68 4.81 -5.84 -5.57
CA HIS A 68 5.18 -7.14 -6.12
C HIS A 68 5.04 -8.24 -5.06
N ARG A 69 3.89 -8.93 -5.04
CA ARG A 69 3.73 -10.17 -4.25
C ARG A 69 4.27 -11.41 -4.96
N SER A 70 4.64 -11.30 -6.25
CA SER A 70 5.11 -12.43 -7.07
C SER A 70 6.51 -12.92 -6.70
N ARG A 71 7.30 -12.12 -5.99
CA ARG A 71 8.60 -12.53 -5.48
C ARG A 71 8.46 -12.83 -3.99
N LEU A 72 7.89 -14.00 -3.69
CA LEU A 72 7.97 -14.55 -2.33
C LEU A 72 9.45 -14.55 -1.95
N SER A 73 9.77 -13.96 -0.80
CA SER A 73 11.12 -13.95 -0.25
C SER A 73 11.66 -15.38 -0.29
N LYS A 74 12.71 -15.63 -1.08
CA LYS A 74 13.37 -16.94 -1.15
C LYS A 74 13.91 -17.42 0.21
N MET A 75 14.01 -16.51 1.18
CA MET A 75 14.50 -16.82 2.51
C MET A 75 13.35 -17.22 3.43
N SER A 76 13.53 -18.34 4.14
CA SER A 76 12.66 -18.76 5.24
C SER A 76 12.70 -17.74 6.37
N ASP A 77 11.62 -17.67 7.17
CA ASP A 77 11.53 -16.69 8.26
C ASP A 77 12.50 -17.02 9.39
N GLU A 78 12.83 -18.31 9.60
CA GLU A 78 13.82 -18.77 10.55
C GLU A 78 15.20 -18.23 10.21
N LEU A 79 15.57 -18.26 8.92
CA LEU A 79 16.87 -17.78 8.46
C LEU A 79 16.99 -16.26 8.60
N LYS A 80 15.91 -15.53 8.29
CA LYS A 80 15.86 -14.08 8.56
C LYS A 80 16.06 -13.79 10.04
N GLN A 81 15.48 -14.60 10.92
CA GLN A 81 15.64 -14.39 12.35
C GLN A 81 17.08 -14.66 12.80
N ARG A 82 17.71 -15.77 12.36
CA ARG A 82 19.12 -16.06 12.61
C ARG A 82 20.03 -14.92 12.15
N LEU A 83 19.78 -14.34 10.97
CA LEU A 83 20.51 -13.18 10.46
C LEU A 83 20.35 -11.95 11.37
N ARG A 84 19.12 -11.65 11.82
CA ARG A 84 18.86 -10.53 12.74
C ARG A 84 19.56 -10.73 14.08
N ASP A 85 19.54 -11.95 14.61
CA ASP A 85 20.16 -12.28 15.88
C ASP A 85 21.69 -12.17 15.78
N HIS A 86 22.27 -12.64 14.67
CA HIS A 86 23.70 -12.48 14.40
C HIS A 86 24.10 -11.01 14.29
N ILE A 87 23.35 -10.20 13.54
CA ILE A 87 23.55 -8.75 13.43
C ILE A 87 23.46 -8.07 14.81
N SER A 88 22.48 -8.47 15.62
CA SER A 88 22.24 -7.88 16.94
C SER A 88 23.27 -8.31 17.99
N SER A 89 24.01 -9.40 17.75
CA SER A 89 25.09 -9.85 18.63
C SER A 89 26.30 -8.91 18.64
N PHE A 90 26.49 -8.11 17.59
CA PHE A 90 27.55 -7.12 17.52
C PHE A 90 27.18 -5.86 18.32
N ARG A 91 28.11 -5.39 19.15
CA ARG A 91 27.91 -4.14 19.87
C ARG A 91 28.01 -2.94 18.93
N GLY A 92 26.93 -2.19 18.82
CA GLY A 92 26.94 -0.89 18.16
C GLY A 92 27.61 0.18 19.02
N ARG A 93 28.17 1.20 18.37
CA ARG A 93 28.76 2.40 18.97
C ARG A 93 28.00 3.63 18.49
N GLN A 94 27.86 4.61 19.37
CA GLN A 94 27.34 5.91 18.98
C GLN A 94 28.43 6.66 18.20
N SER A 95 28.05 7.32 17.10
CA SER A 95 29.02 8.14 16.36
C SER A 95 29.35 9.41 17.15
N HIS A 96 30.59 9.88 17.07
CA HIS A 96 31.02 11.13 17.70
C HIS A 96 30.17 12.32 17.24
N TYR A 97 29.72 12.29 15.99
CA TYR A 97 28.88 13.32 15.36
C TYR A 97 27.37 13.07 15.50
N SER A 98 26.94 12.11 16.32
CA SER A 98 25.51 11.86 16.49
C SER A 98 24.86 12.99 17.27
N HIS A 99 23.73 13.47 16.76
CA HIS A 99 22.95 14.50 17.42
C HIS A 99 22.26 13.89 18.66
N GLU A 100 22.16 14.63 19.76
CA GLU A 100 21.63 14.16 21.05
C GLU A 100 20.21 13.55 20.95
N ARG A 101 19.40 14.06 20.00
CA ARG A 101 18.05 13.55 19.73
C ARG A 101 18.02 12.18 19.06
N THR A 102 19.14 11.68 18.53
CA THR A 102 19.22 10.43 17.80
C THR A 102 19.99 9.36 18.57
N ARG A 103 19.31 8.28 18.96
CA ARG A 103 19.93 7.11 19.62
C ARG A 103 20.42 6.06 18.60
N ARG A 104 20.89 6.50 17.44
CA ARG A 104 21.34 5.61 16.37
C ARG A 104 22.69 5.02 16.74
N LEU A 105 22.78 3.70 16.72
CA LEU A 105 24.02 2.96 16.91
C LEU A 105 24.55 2.50 15.54
N TYR A 106 25.85 2.64 15.36
CA TYR A 106 26.57 2.24 14.17
C TYR A 106 27.50 1.07 14.50
N TRP A 107 27.79 0.21 13.54
CA TRP A 107 28.85 -0.77 13.74
C TRP A 107 30.23 -0.09 13.81
N PRO A 108 31.22 -0.74 14.45
CA PRO A 108 32.61 -0.33 14.35
C PRO A 108 33.03 -0.23 12.88
N GLY A 109 33.89 0.74 12.53
CA GLY A 109 34.35 0.92 11.14
C GLY A 109 35.03 -0.32 10.53
N ASP A 110 35.59 -1.18 11.38
CA ASP A 110 36.21 -2.44 10.97
C ASP A 110 35.20 -3.50 10.55
N LEU A 111 33.93 -3.36 10.96
CA LEU A 111 32.84 -4.29 10.70
C LEU A 111 32.03 -3.80 9.49
N ASN A 112 32.26 -4.43 8.34
CA ASN A 112 31.50 -4.17 7.13
C ASN A 112 30.45 -5.27 6.89
N ILE A 113 29.43 -4.98 6.09
CA ILE A 113 28.35 -5.94 5.75
C ILE A 113 28.93 -7.26 5.24
N ASN A 114 29.94 -7.20 4.38
CA ASN A 114 30.61 -8.39 3.85
C ASN A 114 31.27 -9.24 4.94
N LYS A 115 31.94 -8.59 5.92
CA LYS A 115 32.57 -9.31 7.03
C LYS A 115 31.54 -9.97 7.93
N ILE A 116 30.45 -9.25 8.24
CA ILE A 116 29.34 -9.81 9.03
C ILE A 116 28.73 -11.03 8.33
N PHE A 117 28.57 -10.97 7.01
CA PHE A 117 28.08 -12.10 6.24
C PHE A 117 29.05 -13.29 6.23
N LEU A 118 30.36 -13.04 6.11
CA LEU A 118 31.37 -14.09 6.19
C LEU A 118 31.41 -14.74 7.58
N LEU A 119 31.39 -13.95 8.64
CA LEU A 119 31.31 -14.42 10.03
C LEU A 119 30.02 -15.22 10.30
N PHE A 120 28.90 -14.80 9.69
CA PHE A 120 27.65 -15.54 9.74
C PHE A 120 27.80 -16.92 9.09
N LYS A 121 28.41 -16.98 7.90
CA LYS A 121 28.68 -18.25 7.21
C LYS A 121 29.61 -19.17 7.99
N GLU A 122 30.69 -18.63 8.57
CA GLU A 122 31.62 -19.40 9.40
C GLU A 122 30.91 -19.98 10.64
N LYS A 123 30.06 -19.17 11.29
CA LYS A 123 29.30 -19.59 12.48
C LYS A 123 28.20 -20.62 12.16
N HIS A 124 27.64 -20.57 10.96
CA HIS A 124 26.54 -21.42 10.51
C HIS A 124 26.98 -22.34 9.36
N CYS A 125 28.23 -22.82 9.39
CA CYS A 125 28.90 -23.51 8.27
C CYS A 125 28.21 -24.81 7.80
N ASP A 126 27.28 -25.37 8.59
CA ASP A 126 26.51 -26.58 8.26
C ASP A 126 25.10 -26.32 7.71
N ASP A 127 24.59 -25.09 7.83
CA ASP A 127 23.29 -24.74 7.26
C ASP A 127 23.50 -24.51 5.76
N SER A 128 23.30 -25.57 4.96
CA SER A 128 23.18 -25.47 3.51
C SER A 128 22.08 -24.45 3.15
N LEU A 129 22.53 -23.20 2.95
CA LEU A 129 21.76 -22.08 2.39
C LEU A 129 21.30 -22.49 0.98
N SER A 130 20.21 -23.24 0.93
CA SER A 130 19.50 -23.71 -0.27
C SER A 130 18.29 -22.84 -0.54
#